data_AF-A0A645G8N0-F1
#
_entry.id   AF-A0A645G8N0-F1
#
_cell.length_a   1.000
_cell.length_b   1.000
_cell.length_c   1.000
_cell.angle_alpha   90.00
_cell.angle_beta   90.00
_cell.angle_gamma   90.00
#
_symmetry.space_group_name_H-M   'P 1'
#
loop_
_entity.id
_entity.type
_entity.pdbx_description
1 polymer ?
#
loop_
_entity_poly.entity_id
_entity_poly.type
_entity_poly.pdbx_seq_one_letter_code
_entity_poly.pdbx_strand_id
1 'polypeptide(L)'
;MLAMTAARLGRPELAVDLLLHDNYIFDEHGLAYGEGSPYPYFPSNGGLLTAIAMMAEGWDGSGDVTAPGFPKDSSWKIKYENFHKFP
;
A
#
# COMPACT_ATOMS: atom_id res chain seq x y z
N MET A 1 -5.69 -3.74 3.67
CA MET A 1 -6.99 -3.15 3.24
C MET A 1 -7.10 -1.68 3.61
N LEU A 2 -6.80 -1.27 4.85
CA LEU A 2 -6.91 0.13 5.29
C LEU A 2 -6.16 1.13 4.39
N ALA A 3 -4.90 0.85 4.03
CA ALA A 3 -4.11 1.73 3.16
C ALA A 3 -4.75 1.91 1.76
N MET A 4 -5.22 0.83 1.15
CA MET A 4 -5.91 0.89 -0.15
C MET A 4 -7.19 1.72 -0.09
N THR A 5 -7.95 1.62 1.02
CA THR A 5 -9.13 2.46 1.26
C THR A 5 -8.75 3.92 1.45
N ALA A 6 -7.72 4.22 2.25
CA ALA A 6 -7.24 5.59 2.45
C ALA A 6 -6.81 6.24 1.13
N ALA A 7 -6.07 5.51 0.28
CA ALA A 7 -5.68 5.98 -1.05
C ALA A 7 -6.90 6.29 -1.93
N ARG A 8 -7.91 5.40 -1.99
CA ARG A 8 -9.15 5.63 -2.75
C ARG A 8 -9.98 6.81 -2.24
N LEU A 9 -9.88 7.13 -0.96
CA LEU A 9 -10.55 8.27 -0.33
C LEU A 9 -9.77 9.59 -0.48
N GLY A 10 -8.68 9.61 -1.26
CA GLY A 10 -7.86 10.81 -1.44
C GLY A 10 -7.07 11.18 -0.19
N ARG A 11 -6.71 10.20 0.65
CA ARG A 11 -5.87 10.37 1.85
C ARG A 11 -4.55 9.60 1.70
N PRO A 12 -3.69 9.98 0.73
CA PRO A 12 -2.49 9.22 0.41
C PRO A 12 -1.44 9.25 1.53
N GLU A 13 -1.38 10.30 2.35
CA GLU A 13 -0.49 10.39 3.51
C GLU A 13 -0.84 9.30 4.52
N LEU A 14 -2.12 9.21 4.88
CA LEU A 14 -2.63 8.16 5.76
C LEU A 14 -2.41 6.76 5.16
N ALA A 15 -2.51 6.62 3.84
CA ALA A 15 -2.25 5.34 3.19
C ALA A 15 -0.80 4.88 3.41
N VAL A 16 0.17 5.79 3.28
CA VAL A 16 1.58 5.52 3.57
C VAL A 16 1.79 5.25 5.06
N ASP A 17 1.23 6.08 5.94
CA ASP A 17 1.37 5.92 7.40
C ASP A 17 0.87 4.55 7.88
N LEU A 18 -0.26 4.07 7.32
CA LEU A 18 -0.80 2.75 7.65
C LEU A 18 0.12 1.60 7.21
N LEU A 19 0.86 1.76 6.11
CA LEU A 19 1.82 0.77 5.65
C LEU A 19 3.13 0.79 6.46
N LEU A 20 3.40 1.88 7.17
CA LEU A 20 4.59 2.08 7.99
C LEU A 20 4.29 2.03 9.50
N HIS A 21 3.05 1.72 9.88
CA HIS A 21 2.62 1.74 11.27
C HIS A 21 3.36 0.70 12.11
N ASP A 22 3.71 1.04 13.35
CA ASP A 22 4.43 0.17 14.31
C ASP A 22 3.74 -1.17 14.63
N ASN A 23 2.48 -1.34 14.24
CA ASN A 23 1.71 -2.58 14.45
C ASN A 23 1.69 -3.46 13.19
N TYR A 24 2.26 -2.97 12.09
CA TYR A 24 2.41 -3.67 10.83
C TYR A 24 3.83 -4.23 10.71
N ILE A 25 4.09 -5.25 11.52
CA ILE A 25 5.44 -5.77 11.79
C ILE A 25 5.77 -6.99 10.94
N PHE A 26 7.05 -7.11 10.63
CA PHE A 26 7.65 -8.21 9.88
C PHE A 26 8.86 -8.74 10.64
N ASP A 27 9.06 -10.05 10.61
CA ASP A 27 10.25 -10.66 11.23
C ASP A 27 11.50 -10.41 10.37
N GLU A 28 12.65 -10.93 10.80
CA GLU A 28 13.91 -10.79 10.07
C GLU A 28 13.89 -11.43 8.66
N HIS A 29 12.97 -12.35 8.40
CA HIS A 29 12.75 -12.97 7.09
C HIS A 29 11.72 -12.22 6.24
N GLY A 30 11.13 -11.13 6.76
CA GLY A 30 10.11 -10.34 6.09
C GLY A 30 8.71 -10.97 6.15
N LEU A 31 8.44 -11.91 7.06
CA LEU A 31 7.12 -12.52 7.24
C LEU A 31 6.30 -11.71 8.22
N ALA A 32 5.08 -11.35 7.81
CA ALA A 32 4.18 -10.61 8.67
C ALA A 32 3.74 -11.47 9.86
N TYR A 33 3.75 -10.86 11.04
CA TYR A 33 3.31 -11.48 12.29
C TYR A 33 2.60 -10.45 13.17
N GLY A 34 1.95 -10.93 14.23
CA GLY A 34 1.21 -10.09 15.16
C GLY A 34 0.54 -10.91 16.24
N GLU A 35 0.19 -10.28 17.35
CA GLU A 35 -0.42 -10.97 18.48
C GLU A 35 -1.78 -11.57 18.06
N GLY A 36 -1.91 -12.89 18.20
CA GLY A 36 -3.13 -13.62 17.83
C GLY A 36 -3.31 -13.94 16.33
N SER A 37 -2.36 -13.58 15.46
CA SER A 37 -2.43 -13.94 14.03
C SER A 37 -1.72 -15.27 13.74
N PRO A 38 -2.26 -16.15 12.88
CA PRO A 38 -1.57 -17.35 12.43
C PRO A 38 -0.23 -17.00 11.76
N TYR A 39 0.87 -17.60 12.22
CA TYR A 39 2.20 -17.33 11.68
C TYR A 39 2.69 -18.49 10.79
N PRO A 40 3.20 -18.23 9.56
CA PRO A 40 3.26 -16.93 8.89
C PRO A 40 1.91 -16.45 8.34
N TYR A 41 1.67 -15.14 8.39
CA TYR A 41 0.41 -14.55 7.89
C TYR A 41 0.57 -13.93 6.50
N PHE A 42 0.68 -14.77 5.47
CA PHE A 42 0.87 -14.31 4.08
C PHE A 42 -0.19 -13.34 3.52
N PRO A 43 -1.47 -13.34 3.95
CA PRO A 43 -2.42 -12.33 3.50
C PRO A 43 -1.95 -10.89 3.81
N SER A 44 -1.21 -10.69 4.90
CA SER A 44 -0.61 -9.39 5.20
C SER A 44 0.48 -9.04 4.18
N ASN A 45 1.46 -9.91 3.95
CA ASN A 45 2.52 -9.69 2.96
C ASN A 45 1.97 -9.40 1.56
N GLY A 46 1.03 -10.24 1.08
CA GLY A 46 0.39 -10.03 -0.22
C GLY A 46 -0.43 -8.74 -0.26
N GLY A 47 -1.03 -8.35 0.87
CA GLY A 47 -1.74 -7.09 1.04
C GLY A 47 -0.83 -5.86 0.89
N LEU A 48 0.40 -5.90 1.44
CA LEU A 48 1.39 -4.83 1.27
C LEU A 48 1.74 -4.64 -0.22
N LEU A 49 2.11 -5.74 -0.90
CA LEU A 49 2.49 -5.69 -2.31
C LEU A 49 1.35 -5.19 -3.19
N THR A 50 0.14 -5.71 -2.96
CA THR A 50 -1.07 -5.28 -3.67
C THR A 50 -1.36 -3.79 -3.44
N ALA A 51 -1.24 -3.32 -2.19
CA ALA A 51 -1.49 -1.92 -1.85
C ALA A 51 -0.50 -0.98 -2.55
N ILE A 52 0.79 -1.30 -2.55
CA ILE A 52 1.82 -0.50 -3.22
C ILE A 52 1.59 -0.47 -4.74
N ALA A 53 1.32 -1.61 -5.36
CA ALA A 53 1.02 -1.67 -6.80
C ALA A 53 -0.20 -0.81 -7.17
N MET A 54 -1.28 -0.92 -6.39
CA MET A 54 -2.48 -0.11 -6.57
C MET A 54 -2.23 1.39 -6.33
N MET A 55 -1.41 1.75 -5.33
CA MET A 55 -1.07 3.15 -5.07
C MET A 55 -0.19 3.75 -6.18
N ALA A 56 0.66 2.94 -6.82
CA ALA A 56 1.55 3.35 -7.89
C ALA A 56 0.86 3.43 -9.27
N GLU A 57 0.13 2.39 -9.67
CA GLU A 57 -0.52 2.32 -10.98
C GLU A 57 -1.93 2.93 -10.98
N GLY A 58 -2.57 2.95 -9.81
CA GLY A 58 -3.95 3.38 -9.65
C GLY A 58 -4.96 2.26 -9.72
N TRP A 59 -6.23 2.67 -9.81
CA TRP A 59 -7.40 1.80 -9.78
C TRP A 59 -8.48 2.31 -10.75
N ASP A 60 -9.55 1.55 -10.95
CA ASP A 60 -10.67 2.00 -11.78
C ASP A 60 -11.27 3.31 -11.25
N GLY A 61 -11.35 4.32 -12.11
CA GLY A 61 -11.80 5.66 -11.74
C GLY A 61 -10.75 6.55 -11.07
N SER A 62 -9.49 6.11 -10.93
CA SER A 62 -8.40 6.98 -10.43
C SER A 62 -7.94 8.05 -11.43
N GLY A 63 -8.50 8.05 -12.64
CA GLY A 63 -8.12 8.94 -13.74
C GLY A 63 -6.69 8.72 -14.23
N ASP A 64 -6.16 9.70 -14.96
CA ASP A 64 -4.80 9.73 -15.52
C ASP A 64 -3.83 10.47 -14.59
N VAL A 65 -3.88 10.14 -13.30
CA VAL A 65 -2.96 10.68 -12.29
C VAL A 65 -1.85 9.68 -12.04
N THR A 66 -0.60 10.06 -12.30
CA THR A 66 0.58 9.24 -11.98
C THR A 66 0.65 8.95 -10.49
N ALA A 67 0.83 7.69 -10.08
CA ALA A 67 0.98 7.30 -8.68
C ALA A 67 -0.11 7.87 -7.75
N PRO A 68 -1.41 7.64 -8.04
CA PRO A 68 -2.51 8.37 -7.41
C PRO A 68 -2.65 8.09 -5.91
N GLY A 69 -2.10 6.98 -5.42
CA GLY A 69 -2.13 6.63 -4.00
C GLY A 69 -1.01 7.25 -3.17
N PHE A 70 -0.10 8.03 -3.75
CA PHE A 70 1.02 8.66 -3.02
C PHE A 70 0.84 10.17 -2.85
N PRO A 71 1.40 10.77 -1.77
CA PRO A 71 1.32 12.20 -1.50
C PRO A 71 1.82 13.06 -2.68
N LYS A 72 1.14 14.19 -2.92
CA LYS A 72 1.43 15.10 -4.05
C LYS A 72 2.21 16.36 -3.65
N ASP A 73 2.60 16.45 -2.40
CA ASP A 73 3.34 17.57 -1.80
C ASP A 73 4.85 17.57 -2.12
N SER A 74 5.29 16.73 -3.07
CA SER A 74 6.71 16.52 -3.44
C SER A 74 7.58 15.81 -2.39
N SER A 75 7.01 15.33 -1.28
CA SER A 75 7.75 14.50 -0.31
C SER A 75 8.17 13.15 -0.90
N TRP A 76 7.44 12.66 -1.90
CA TRP A 76 7.72 11.41 -2.61
C TRP A 76 8.03 11.64 -4.10
N LYS A 77 9.08 10.99 -4.60
CA LYS A 77 9.40 10.90 -6.03
C LYS A 77 9.19 9.45 -6.48
N ILE A 78 8.03 9.18 -7.06
CA ILE A 78 7.63 7.81 -7.40
C ILE A 78 8.15 7.41 -8.80
N LYS A 79 8.71 6.21 -8.89
CA LYS A 79 8.99 5.50 -10.14
C LYS A 79 8.44 4.09 -10.01
N TYR A 80 7.76 3.63 -11.03
CA TYR A 80 7.19 2.29 -11.10
C TYR A 80 7.13 1.84 -12.57
N GLU A 81 7.02 0.54 -12.79
CA GLU A 81 6.89 -0.04 -14.11
C GLU A 81 6.09 -1.34 -14.02
N ASN A 82 5.45 -1.72 -15.13
CA ASN A 82 4.86 -3.05 -15.32
C ASN A 82 3.81 -3.48 -14.27
N PHE A 83 3.17 -2.53 -13.59
CA PHE A 83 1.98 -2.82 -12.80
C PHE A 83 0.73 -2.78 -13.67
N HIS A 84 -0.29 -3.50 -13.24
CA HIS A 84 -1.61 -3.45 -13.85
C HIS A 84 -2.53 -2.63 -12.96
N LYS A 85 -3.32 -1.74 -13.59
CA LYS A 85 -4.32 -0.95 -12.90
C LYS A 85 -5.27 -1.89 -12.16
N PHE A 86 -5.47 -1.61 -10.87
CA PHE A 86 -6.33 -2.42 -10.03
C PHE A 86 -7.80 -2.13 -10.35
N PRO A 87 -8.72 -3.10 -10.15
CA PRO A 87 -10.15 -2.81 -10.26
C PRO A 87 -10.67 -1.78 -9.23
#